data_AF-A0A5P9BAX7-F1
#
_entry.id   AF-A0A5P9BAX7-F1
#
_cell.length_a   1.000
_cell.length_b   1.000
_cell.length_c   1.000
_cell.angle_alpha   90.00
_cell.angle_beta   90.00
_cell.angle_gamma   90.00
#
_symmetry.space_group_name_H-M   'P 1'
#
loop_
_entity.id
_entity.type
_entity.pdbx_description
1 polymer ?
#
loop_
_entity_poly.entity_id
_entity_poly.type
_entity_poly.pdbx_seq_one_letter_code
_entity_poly.pdbx_strand_id
1 'polypeptide(L)'
;MKHLLLLILLGLVGCAEHISEQSGPSIEVVPIEYQLAVKIEKSKQQQAWQYLDEYVSNNWSVFANQHMSFSWNSNEGKKLVYKYAEYLKSRGVESQNLTLYQDKELNTAFDFNFSTTVHKVVVPMCDYITIGNYGAITNGCFPEGMRWKAITHPERMFDKSNY
;
A
#
# COMPACT_ATOMS: atom_id res chain seq x y z
N MET A 1 -41.42 -44.69 -34.19
CA MET A 1 -41.43 -43.21 -34.03
C MET A 1 -41.19 -42.73 -32.59
N LYS A 2 -41.85 -43.30 -31.56
CA LYS A 2 -41.62 -42.90 -30.14
C LYS A 2 -40.15 -43.00 -29.66
N HIS A 3 -39.43 -44.06 -30.05
CA HIS A 3 -38.03 -44.24 -29.64
C HIS A 3 -37.03 -43.30 -30.34
N LEU A 4 -37.36 -42.82 -31.54
CA LEU A 4 -36.53 -41.86 -32.28
C LEU A 4 -36.58 -40.46 -31.65
N LEU A 5 -37.78 -40.09 -31.15
CA LEU A 5 -37.99 -38.81 -30.46
C LEU A 5 -37.27 -38.76 -29.11
N LEU A 6 -37.19 -39.89 -28.41
CA LEU A 6 -36.44 -40.03 -27.16
C LEU A 6 -34.93 -39.85 -27.37
N LEU A 7 -34.39 -40.40 -28.47
CA LEU A 7 -32.97 -40.31 -28.80
C LEU A 7 -32.54 -38.88 -29.17
N ILE A 8 -33.42 -38.13 -29.84
CA ILE A 8 -33.22 -36.70 -30.15
C ILE A 8 -33.25 -35.86 -28.86
N LEU A 9 -34.11 -36.20 -27.89
CA LEU A 9 -34.15 -35.52 -26.60
C LEU A 9 -32.87 -35.73 -25.77
N LEU A 10 -32.26 -36.91 -25.87
CA LEU A 10 -30.98 -37.24 -25.23
C LEU A 10 -29.77 -36.59 -25.94
N GLY A 11 -29.91 -36.18 -27.21
CA GLY A 11 -28.88 -35.40 -27.92
C GLY A 11 -28.88 -33.91 -27.59
N LEU A 12 -29.92 -33.41 -26.91
CA LEU A 12 -30.08 -32.01 -26.53
C LEU A 12 -29.53 -31.66 -25.14
N VAL A 13 -29.06 -32.64 -24.36
CA VAL A 13 -28.19 -32.37 -23.20
C VAL A 13 -26.80 -32.00 -23.73
N GLY A 14 -26.68 -30.76 -24.18
CA GLY A 14 -25.41 -30.15 -24.52
C GLY A 14 -24.46 -30.25 -23.33
N CYS A 15 -23.20 -30.59 -23.62
CA CYS A 15 -22.12 -30.45 -22.65
C CYS A 15 -22.05 -28.98 -22.23
N ALA A 16 -22.65 -28.64 -21.09
CA ALA A 16 -22.36 -27.38 -20.44
C ALA A 16 -20.87 -27.44 -20.09
N GLU A 17 -20.06 -26.59 -20.72
CA GLU A 17 -18.67 -26.43 -20.34
C GLU A 17 -18.65 -26.09 -18.84
N HIS A 18 -18.06 -27.00 -18.05
CA HIS A 18 -17.84 -26.74 -16.64
C HIS A 18 -16.68 -25.75 -16.54
N ILE A 19 -17.01 -24.46 -16.55
CA ILE A 19 -16.04 -23.41 -16.24
C ILE A 19 -15.73 -23.57 -14.76
N SER A 20 -14.55 -24.13 -14.45
CA SER A 20 -14.04 -24.22 -13.09
C SER A 20 -14.07 -22.83 -12.43
N GLU A 21 -14.37 -22.78 -11.13
CA GLU A 21 -14.25 -21.56 -10.33
C GLU A 21 -12.92 -20.86 -10.64
N GLN A 22 -13.03 -19.64 -11.18
CA GLN A 22 -11.86 -18.87 -11.55
C GLN A 22 -11.19 -18.38 -10.27
N SER A 23 -10.00 -18.90 -9.98
CA SER A 23 -9.16 -18.32 -8.94
C SER A 23 -8.63 -16.97 -9.45
N GLY A 24 -8.91 -15.90 -8.70
CA GLY A 24 -8.35 -14.59 -8.97
C GLY A 24 -6.81 -14.60 -8.90
N PRO A 25 -6.13 -13.55 -9.39
CA PRO A 25 -4.67 -13.48 -9.30
C PRO A 25 -4.21 -13.55 -7.84
N SER A 26 -3.06 -14.19 -7.60
CA SER A 26 -2.36 -14.02 -6.33
C SER A 26 -1.98 -12.55 -6.16
N ILE A 27 -2.38 -11.90 -5.07
CA ILE A 27 -2.02 -10.52 -4.78
C ILE A 27 -1.21 -10.49 -3.49
N GLU A 28 -0.01 -9.95 -3.58
CA GLU A 28 0.86 -9.74 -2.43
C GLU A 28 0.87 -8.27 -2.06
N VAL A 29 0.76 -7.98 -0.76
CA VAL A 29 0.87 -6.62 -0.24
C VAL A 29 2.04 -6.58 0.73
N VAL A 30 3.06 -5.82 0.38
CA VAL A 30 4.33 -5.78 1.11
C VAL A 30 4.53 -4.42 1.79
N PRO A 31 4.86 -4.39 3.09
CA PRO A 31 5.19 -3.14 3.76
C PRO A 31 6.61 -2.69 3.38
N ILE A 32 6.76 -1.41 3.09
CA ILE A 32 8.06 -0.76 2.88
C ILE A 32 8.21 0.34 3.92
N GLU A 33 9.20 0.18 4.78
CA GLU A 33 9.53 1.17 5.81
C GLU A 33 10.53 2.19 5.30
N TYR A 34 10.17 3.47 5.46
CA TYR A 34 11.06 4.60 5.22
C TYR A 34 11.42 5.18 6.57
N GLN A 35 12.71 5.39 6.81
CA GLN A 35 13.22 5.90 8.08
C GLN A 35 14.29 6.96 7.84
N LEU A 36 14.29 8.01 8.65
CA LEU A 36 15.27 9.08 8.61
C LEU A 36 15.60 9.55 10.03
N ALA A 37 16.80 9.21 10.51
CA ALA A 37 17.32 9.71 11.77
C ALA A 37 18.21 10.94 11.53
N VAL A 38 17.99 12.01 12.30
CA VAL A 38 18.65 13.31 12.09
C VAL A 38 19.29 13.79 13.38
N LYS A 39 20.56 14.19 13.27
CA LYS A 39 21.27 14.94 14.29
C LYS A 39 21.25 16.42 13.96
N ILE A 40 20.91 17.24 14.93
CA ILE A 40 20.86 18.70 14.83
C ILE A 40 22.17 19.24 15.40
N GLU A 41 23.06 19.69 14.51
CA GLU A 41 24.26 20.40 14.94
C GLU A 41 23.93 21.74 15.62
N LYS A 42 24.83 22.18 16.49
CA LYS A 42 24.67 23.43 17.24
C LYS A 42 24.44 24.61 16.28
N SER A 43 23.36 25.35 16.52
CA SER A 43 22.92 26.49 15.68
C SER A 43 22.59 26.13 14.23
N LYS A 44 22.33 24.86 13.90
CA LYS A 44 21.99 24.38 12.55
C LYS A 44 20.54 23.88 12.41
N GLN A 45 19.61 24.36 13.24
CA GLN A 45 18.21 23.95 13.17
C GLN A 45 17.58 24.15 11.78
N GLN A 46 17.90 25.24 11.08
CA GLN A 46 17.37 25.51 9.75
C GLN A 46 17.85 24.48 8.71
N GLN A 47 19.09 23.98 8.86
CA GLN A 47 19.63 22.95 7.95
C GLN A 47 18.95 21.60 8.21
N ALA A 48 18.73 21.25 9.48
CA ALA A 48 17.97 20.05 9.83
C ALA A 48 16.52 20.12 9.32
N TRP A 49 15.88 21.30 9.37
CA TRP A 49 14.57 21.53 8.76
C TRP A 49 14.61 21.27 7.26
N GLN A 50 15.55 21.90 6.54
CA GLN A 50 15.66 21.76 5.08
C GLN A 50 15.89 20.31 4.67
N TYR A 51 16.75 19.60 5.41
CA TYR A 51 17.04 18.18 5.14
C TYR A 51 15.80 17.29 5.29
N LEU A 52 15.05 17.46 6.39
CA LEU A 52 13.79 16.75 6.60
C LEU A 52 12.77 17.13 5.51
N ASP A 53 12.66 18.42 5.19
CA ASP A 53 11.67 18.91 4.24
C ASP A 53 11.92 18.46 2.81
N GLU A 54 13.19 18.44 2.40
CA GLU A 54 13.62 17.89 1.12
C GLU A 54 13.31 16.40 1.05
N TYR A 55 13.65 15.63 2.10
CA TYR A 55 13.35 14.20 2.14
C TYR A 55 11.86 13.90 2.02
N VAL A 56 11.01 14.61 2.77
CA VAL A 56 9.55 14.42 2.74
C VAL A 56 8.96 14.92 1.42
N SER A 57 9.39 16.08 0.92
CA SER A 57 8.85 16.67 -0.30
C SER A 57 9.22 15.87 -1.55
N ASN A 58 10.44 15.33 -1.62
CA ASN A 58 10.85 14.47 -2.73
C ASN A 58 10.05 13.15 -2.80
N ASN A 59 9.46 12.74 -1.67
CA ASN A 59 8.66 11.52 -1.56
C ASN A 59 7.17 11.82 -1.32
N TRP A 60 6.71 13.05 -1.57
CA TRP A 60 5.39 13.51 -1.15
C TRP A 60 4.24 12.66 -1.71
N SER A 61 4.33 12.27 -2.99
CA SER A 61 3.30 11.44 -3.64
C SER A 61 3.11 10.08 -2.97
N VAL A 62 4.14 9.60 -2.25
CA VAL A 62 4.14 8.34 -1.52
C VAL A 62 3.71 8.55 -0.07
N PHE A 63 4.13 9.65 0.58
CA PHE A 63 3.92 9.85 2.01
C PHE A 63 2.62 10.55 2.38
N ALA A 64 2.07 11.42 1.52
CA ALA A 64 0.99 12.34 1.89
C ALA A 64 -0.28 11.64 2.44
N ASN A 65 -0.55 10.42 1.99
CA ASN A 65 -1.71 9.63 2.40
C ASN A 65 -1.38 8.54 3.42
N GLN A 66 -0.15 8.50 3.93
CA GLN A 66 0.33 7.45 4.83
C GLN A 66 0.42 7.99 6.25
N HIS A 67 0.44 7.06 7.21
CA HIS A 67 0.74 7.42 8.58
C HIS A 67 2.23 7.77 8.72
N MET A 68 2.52 8.95 9.29
CA MET A 68 3.86 9.45 9.53
C MET A 68 4.11 9.56 11.03
N SER A 69 5.21 8.96 11.47
CA SER A 69 5.64 8.93 12.86
C SER A 69 6.89 9.77 13.04
N PHE A 70 6.91 10.59 14.08
CA PHE A 70 8.06 11.35 14.50
C PHE A 70 8.39 11.04 15.95
N SER A 71 9.63 10.66 16.20
CA SER A 71 10.15 10.48 17.55
C SER A 71 11.32 11.41 17.83
N TRP A 72 11.51 11.80 19.10
CA TRP A 72 12.64 12.64 19.51
C TRP A 72 13.22 12.20 20.84
N ASN A 73 14.50 12.50 21.06
CA ASN A 73 15.17 12.29 22.34
C ASN A 73 15.75 13.59 22.95
N SER A 74 15.86 14.67 22.16
CA SER A 74 16.38 15.96 22.59
C SER A 74 15.34 17.07 22.55
N ASN A 75 15.62 18.18 23.25
CA ASN A 75 14.74 19.35 23.26
C ASN A 75 14.71 20.05 21.89
N GLU A 76 15.84 20.05 21.20
CA GLU A 76 16.01 20.58 19.86
C GLU A 76 15.19 19.75 18.86
N GLY A 77 15.29 18.42 18.94
CA GLY A 77 14.50 17.48 18.15
C GLY A 77 13.00 17.68 18.38
N LYS A 78 12.59 17.77 19.66
CA LYS A 78 11.20 18.07 20.02
C LYS A 78 10.69 19.35 19.33
N LYS A 79 11.41 20.46 19.46
CA LYS A 79 10.99 21.75 18.87
C LYS A 79 10.82 21.64 17.35
N LEU A 80 11.77 20.99 16.67
CA LEU A 80 11.72 20.83 15.22
C LEU A 80 10.57 19.94 14.78
N VAL A 81 10.40 18.76 15.40
CA VAL A 81 9.33 17.80 15.10
C VAL A 81 7.95 18.43 15.25
N TYR A 82 7.69 19.13 16.37
CA TYR A 82 6.38 19.77 16.58
C TYR A 82 6.11 20.85 15.54
N LYS A 83 7.12 21.70 15.24
CA LYS A 83 6.98 22.72 14.21
C LYS A 83 6.73 22.10 12.83
N TYR A 84 7.41 21.01 12.51
CA TYR A 84 7.28 20.32 11.23
C TYR A 84 5.93 19.61 11.10
N ALA A 85 5.41 19.01 12.17
CA ALA A 85 4.08 18.43 12.19
C ALA A 85 2.98 19.47 11.93
N GLU A 86 3.07 20.66 12.52
CA GLU A 86 2.14 21.77 12.21
C GLU A 86 2.25 22.23 10.75
N TYR A 87 3.46 22.25 10.20
CA TYR A 87 3.66 22.52 8.78
C TYR A 87 3.01 21.45 7.89
N LEU A 88 3.14 20.16 8.22
CA LEU A 88 2.48 19.07 7.49
C LEU A 88 0.95 19.18 7.55
N LYS A 89 0.39 19.53 8.71
CA LYS A 89 -1.04 19.80 8.86
C LYS A 89 -1.48 20.95 7.95
N SER A 90 -0.70 22.03 7.89
CA SER A 90 -0.97 23.16 6.98
C SER A 90 -0.92 22.77 5.49
N ARG A 91 -0.26 21.66 5.16
CA ARG A 91 -0.21 21.06 3.82
C ARG A 91 -1.29 20.00 3.57
N GLY A 92 -2.23 19.83 4.49
CA GLY A 92 -3.39 18.93 4.32
C GLY A 92 -3.21 17.54 4.92
N VAL A 93 -2.13 17.26 5.66
CA VAL A 93 -2.01 16.00 6.40
C VAL A 93 -2.94 16.01 7.60
N GLU A 94 -3.80 15.00 7.70
CA GLU A 94 -4.73 14.87 8.83
C GLU A 94 -4.00 14.54 10.13
N SER A 95 -4.46 15.11 11.24
CA SER A 95 -3.84 14.88 12.57
C SER A 95 -3.80 13.41 12.97
N GLN A 96 -4.77 12.59 12.55
CA GLN A 96 -4.80 11.15 12.84
C GLN A 96 -3.71 10.36 12.08
N ASN A 97 -3.15 10.93 11.01
CA ASN A 97 -2.06 10.36 10.24
C ASN A 97 -0.69 10.82 10.76
N LEU A 98 -0.63 11.53 11.89
CA LEU A 98 0.60 12.02 12.50
C LEU A 98 0.72 11.51 13.93
N THR A 99 1.79 10.76 14.21
CA THR A 99 2.13 10.33 15.58
C THR A 99 3.41 11.01 16.03
N LEU A 100 3.35 11.68 17.18
CA LEU A 100 4.46 12.41 17.79
C LEU A 100 4.70 11.85 19.19
N TYR A 101 5.89 11.32 19.46
CA TYR A 101 6.22 10.80 20.79
C TYR A 101 7.70 11.00 21.16
N GLN A 102 7.97 11.10 22.45
CA GLN A 102 9.34 11.06 22.94
C GLN A 102 9.82 9.61 22.98
N ASP A 103 10.95 9.34 22.36
CA ASP A 103 11.61 8.05 22.39
C ASP A 103 12.93 8.21 23.14
N LYS A 104 12.97 7.64 24.35
CA LYS A 104 14.15 7.69 25.22
C LYS A 104 15.22 6.67 24.83
N GLU A 105 14.85 5.67 24.05
CA GLU A 105 15.73 4.60 23.58
C GLU A 105 16.31 4.92 22.19
N LEU A 106 15.76 5.94 21.52
CA LEU A 106 16.34 6.48 20.29
C LEU A 106 17.82 6.76 20.51
N ASN A 107 18.65 6.16 19.66
CA ASN A 107 20.10 6.29 19.67
C ASN A 107 20.50 7.75 19.91
N THR A 108 21.20 7.99 21.02
CA THR A 108 21.58 9.34 21.49
C THR A 108 22.47 10.10 20.51
N ALA A 109 22.95 9.46 19.45
CA ALA A 109 23.62 10.10 18.34
C ALA A 109 22.71 11.02 17.50
N PHE A 110 21.38 10.81 17.54
CA PHE A 110 20.40 11.57 16.77
C PHE A 110 19.46 12.33 17.70
N ASP A 111 18.86 13.41 17.22
CA ASP A 111 17.95 14.26 17.98
C ASP A 111 16.48 13.91 17.74
N PHE A 112 16.17 13.45 16.52
CA PHE A 112 14.85 12.96 16.14
C PHE A 112 14.93 11.91 15.02
N ASN A 113 13.84 11.16 14.86
CA ASN A 113 13.62 10.22 13.77
C ASN A 113 12.26 10.49 13.11
N PHE A 114 12.21 10.34 11.79
CA PHE A 114 10.98 10.26 11.00
C PHE A 114 10.84 8.83 10.49
N SER A 115 9.63 8.28 10.55
CA SER A 115 9.31 7.02 9.90
C SER A 115 7.93 7.00 9.29
N THR A 116 7.77 6.22 8.22
CA THR A 116 6.47 5.92 7.62
C THR A 116 6.52 4.56 6.95
N THR A 117 5.39 3.87 6.91
CA THR A 117 5.25 2.56 6.28
C THR A 117 4.28 2.68 5.12
N VAL A 118 4.72 2.25 3.94
CA VAL A 118 3.91 2.26 2.72
C VAL A 118 3.71 0.84 2.25
N HIS A 119 2.45 0.43 2.07
CA HIS A 119 2.12 -0.89 1.54
C HIS A 119 2.07 -0.86 0.01
N LYS A 120 2.91 -1.67 -0.64
CA LYS A 120 2.91 -1.81 -2.11
C LYS A 120 2.25 -3.11 -2.53
N VAL A 121 1.44 -3.02 -3.58
CA VAL A 121 0.81 -4.19 -4.22
C VAL A 121 1.77 -4.78 -5.25
N VAL A 122 2.08 -6.06 -5.08
CA VAL A 122 2.80 -6.89 -6.05
C VAL A 122 1.79 -7.82 -6.72
N VAL A 123 1.72 -7.77 -8.04
CA VAL A 123 0.79 -8.54 -8.86
C VAL A 123 1.58 -9.40 -9.84
N PRO A 124 1.13 -10.62 -10.16
CA PRO A 124 1.79 -11.49 -11.12
C PRO A 124 1.78 -10.86 -12.52
N MET A 125 2.74 -11.28 -13.35
CA MET A 125 2.64 -11.02 -14.79
C MET A 125 1.48 -11.83 -15.34
N CYS A 126 0.57 -11.17 -16.06
CA CYS A 126 -0.58 -11.83 -16.65
C CYS A 126 -0.25 -12.29 -18.07
N ASP A 127 -0.48 -13.57 -18.35
CA ASP A 127 -0.31 -14.13 -19.69
C ASP A 127 -1.41 -13.64 -20.64
N TYR A 128 -1.08 -13.55 -21.93
CA TYR A 128 -2.04 -13.18 -22.97
C TYR A 128 -3.00 -14.33 -23.27
N ILE A 129 -4.26 -13.99 -23.53
CA ILE A 129 -5.27 -14.96 -23.95
C ILE A 129 -4.88 -15.53 -25.31
N THR A 130 -4.69 -16.85 -25.36
CA THR A 130 -4.48 -17.59 -26.61
C THR A 130 -5.81 -18.17 -27.10
N ILE A 131 -6.10 -18.00 -28.39
CA ILE A 131 -7.32 -18.52 -29.02
C ILE A 131 -7.34 -20.05 -28.88
N GLY A 132 -8.41 -20.60 -28.30
CA GLY A 132 -8.58 -22.05 -28.10
C GLY A 132 -8.33 -22.55 -26.67
N ASN A 133 -7.82 -21.70 -25.76
CA ASN A 133 -7.63 -22.01 -24.34
C ASN A 133 -8.49 -21.11 -23.43
N TYR A 134 -9.80 -21.06 -23.70
CA TYR A 134 -10.73 -20.35 -22.83
C TYR A 134 -10.88 -21.10 -21.49
N GLY A 135 -10.56 -20.42 -20.38
CA GLY A 135 -10.69 -20.99 -19.01
C GLY A 135 -9.40 -21.50 -18.37
N ALA A 136 -8.28 -21.61 -19.11
CA ALA A 136 -6.98 -22.04 -18.56
C ALA A 136 -6.14 -20.88 -17.99
N ILE A 137 -6.52 -19.64 -18.29
CA ILE A 137 -5.83 -18.42 -17.88
C ILE A 137 -6.68 -17.74 -16.81
N THR A 138 -6.04 -17.14 -15.81
CA THR A 138 -6.70 -16.32 -14.77
C THR A 138 -7.39 -15.12 -15.42
N ASN A 139 -8.61 -15.34 -15.92
CA ASN A 139 -9.45 -14.30 -16.48
C ASN A 139 -9.60 -13.21 -15.43
N GLY A 140 -9.29 -11.97 -15.81
CA GLY A 140 -9.32 -10.84 -14.90
C GLY A 140 -8.01 -10.57 -14.14
N CYS A 141 -6.93 -11.33 -14.36
CA CYS A 141 -5.61 -11.06 -13.74
C CYS A 141 -5.17 -9.60 -13.93
N PHE A 142 -5.23 -9.09 -15.16
CA PHE A 142 -4.83 -7.72 -15.46
C PHE A 142 -5.76 -6.67 -14.82
N PRO A 143 -7.09 -6.69 -15.06
CA PRO A 143 -7.97 -5.69 -14.45
C PRO A 143 -7.98 -5.77 -12.91
N GLU A 144 -7.92 -6.96 -12.31
CA GLU A 144 -7.80 -7.08 -10.85
C GLU A 144 -6.46 -6.56 -10.34
N GLY A 145 -5.35 -6.86 -11.01
CA GLY A 145 -4.05 -6.32 -10.65
C GLY A 145 -4.01 -4.79 -10.72
N MET A 146 -4.67 -4.20 -11.73
CA MET A 146 -4.82 -2.74 -11.83
C MET A 146 -5.75 -2.17 -10.76
N ARG A 147 -6.85 -2.86 -10.45
CA ARG A 147 -7.77 -2.47 -9.37
C ARG A 147 -7.04 -2.40 -8.03
N TRP A 148 -6.25 -3.42 -7.69
CA TRP A 148 -5.46 -3.45 -6.47
C TRP A 148 -4.39 -2.35 -6.43
N LYS A 149 -3.69 -2.10 -7.53
CA LYS A 149 -2.70 -1.01 -7.63
C LYS A 149 -3.30 0.39 -7.45
N ALA A 150 -4.60 0.56 -7.67
CA ALA A 150 -5.30 1.82 -7.46
C ALA A 150 -5.76 2.03 -6.00
N ILE A 151 -5.66 1.02 -5.14
CA ILE A 151 -6.04 1.13 -3.72
C ILE A 151 -4.93 1.87 -2.96
N THR A 152 -5.29 2.97 -2.28
CA THR A 152 -4.35 3.78 -1.48
C THR A 152 -3.84 3.08 -0.23
N HIS A 153 -4.67 2.22 0.36
CA HIS A 153 -4.41 1.46 1.60
C HIS A 153 -4.72 -0.03 1.40
N PRO A 154 -3.91 -0.75 0.60
CA PRO A 154 -4.19 -2.13 0.21
C PRO A 154 -4.17 -3.11 1.39
N GLU A 155 -3.46 -2.79 2.49
CA GLU A 155 -3.41 -3.60 3.71
C GLU A 155 -4.77 -3.75 4.39
N ARG A 156 -5.66 -2.77 4.24
CA ARG A 156 -7.01 -2.79 4.86
C ARG A 156 -7.92 -3.84 4.25
N MET A 157 -7.60 -4.34 3.06
CA MET A 157 -8.34 -5.43 2.42
C MET A 157 -8.20 -6.75 3.17
N PHE A 158 -7.17 -6.90 4.01
CA PHE A 158 -6.96 -8.09 4.84
C PHE A 158 -7.49 -7.93 6.27
N ASP A 159 -8.03 -6.75 6.61
CA ASP A 159 -8.60 -6.54 7.94
C ASP A 159 -9.91 -7.34 8.06
N LYS A 160 -9.90 -8.28 9.02
CA LYS A 160 -11.00 -9.21 9.29
C LYS A 160 -12.26 -8.52 9.83
N SER A 161 -12.21 -7.21 10.08
CA SER A 161 -13.36 -6.40 10.50
C SER A 161 -14.41 -6.17 9.40
N ASN A 162 -14.10 -6.49 8.14
CA ASN A 162 -14.98 -6.31 6.99
C ASN A 162 -15.76 -7.59 6.56
N TYR A 163 -15.75 -8.64 7.41
CA TYR A 163 -16.53 -9.88 7.24
C TYR A 163 -17.29 -10.23 8.52
#